data_AF-A0A9C6WEI4-F1
#
_entry.id   AF-A0A9C6WEI4-F1
#
_cell.length_a   1.000
_cell.length_b   1.000
_cell.length_c   1.000
_cell.angle_alpha   90.00
_cell.angle_beta   90.00
_cell.angle_gamma   90.00
#
_symmetry.space_group_name_H-M   'P 1'
#
loop_
_entity.id
_entity.type
_entity.pdbx_description
1 polymer ?
#
loop_
_entity_poly.entity_id
_entity_poly.type
_entity_poly.pdbx_seq_one_letter_code
_entity_poly.pdbx_strand_id
1 'polypeptide(L)'
;MLPTEYEQLSLKLRAALETVKHVGLTTDLWTSAANEGYITITCHYITENFKLTSALLSTAPLITPTNHNAQNIADSISSMLAKWGLLSKVVTVTTDNDTTMKKACDILAFKHLPCLALTINLLAQDILKLAAVNGIISKCKRIVTYFKQNTIATAKLKEVQNTNQPLVLIQEVSTIKRILQINEYVTLTLLKLRNSPSPIPTEELEVLDDLSDLLSPFQETTLSVSTNTKVSVSLIIPVIAGIHHKMNQLNAKLRTQEGKDVYDLVKKRLVERLDTFETRTIPRIATLVDPRFKKDGFLRPSNADQAAKALELELLSFKSTTPRHPPTPPEPTSNEPNFRFSFL
;
A
#
# COMPACT_ATOMS: atom_id res chain seq x y z
N MET A 1 26.54 20.34 17.25
CA MET A 1 26.63 18.94 16.78
C MET A 1 25.55 18.62 15.76
N LEU A 2 24.26 18.80 16.08
CA LEU A 2 23.16 18.48 15.15
C LEU A 2 23.21 19.20 13.77
N PRO A 3 23.54 20.50 13.65
CA PRO A 3 23.61 21.16 12.34
C PRO A 3 24.75 20.63 11.47
N THR A 4 25.93 20.42 12.07
CA THR A 4 27.12 19.91 11.38
C THR A 4 26.93 18.46 10.93
N GLU A 5 26.33 17.61 11.76
CA GLU A 5 25.99 16.23 11.39
C GLU A 5 24.96 16.18 10.26
N TYR A 6 23.94 17.04 10.32
CA TYR A 6 22.95 17.17 9.24
C TYR A 6 23.60 17.60 7.92
N GLU A 7 24.49 18.60 7.95
CA GLU A 7 25.22 19.05 6.76
C GLU A 7 26.08 17.93 6.17
N GLN A 8 26.82 17.20 7.01
CA GLN A 8 27.63 16.07 6.56
C GLN A 8 26.79 14.94 5.95
N LEU A 9 25.66 14.58 6.58
CA LEU A 9 24.74 13.57 6.05
C LEU A 9 24.09 14.03 4.73
N SER A 10 23.72 15.31 4.65
CA SER A 10 23.14 15.91 3.45
C SER A 10 24.12 15.90 2.28
N LEU A 11 25.40 16.24 2.52
CA LEU A 11 26.45 16.16 1.51
C LEU A 11 26.67 14.73 1.02
N LYS A 12 26.74 13.76 1.94
CA LYS A 12 26.85 12.33 1.59
C LYS A 12 25.67 11.87 0.74
N LEU A 13 24.45 12.25 1.10
CA LEU A 13 23.24 11.90 0.35
C LEU A 13 23.23 12.57 -1.03
N ARG A 14 23.63 13.84 -1.14
CA ARG A 14 23.76 14.53 -2.44
C ARG A 14 24.71 13.80 -3.38
N ALA A 15 25.91 13.46 -2.89
CA ALA A 15 26.89 12.70 -3.68
C ALA A 15 26.33 11.34 -4.12
N ALA A 16 25.59 10.64 -3.25
CA ALA A 16 24.94 9.37 -3.60
C ALA A 16 23.83 9.55 -4.65
N LEU A 17 23.09 10.67 -4.63
CA LEU A 17 22.00 10.95 -5.56
C LEU A 17 22.47 11.52 -6.91
N GLU A 18 23.71 12.02 -7.00
CA GLU A 18 24.28 12.51 -8.26
C GLU A 18 24.37 11.40 -9.30
N THR A 19 24.84 10.21 -8.92
CA THR A 19 25.01 9.05 -9.81
C THR A 19 23.68 8.34 -10.14
N VAL A 20 22.63 8.58 -9.35
CA VAL A 20 21.30 8.02 -9.57
C VAL A 20 20.64 8.69 -10.77
N LYS A 21 20.23 7.90 -11.77
CA LYS A 21 19.56 8.41 -12.98
C LYS A 21 18.05 8.62 -12.80
N HIS A 22 17.43 7.78 -11.97
CA HIS A 22 15.97 7.71 -11.82
C HIS A 22 15.58 7.54 -10.36
N VAL A 23 14.54 8.25 -9.94
CA VAL A 23 13.97 8.16 -8.60
C VAL A 23 12.46 7.97 -8.66
N GLY A 24 11.94 7.12 -7.78
CA GLY A 24 10.52 7.12 -7.40
C GLY A 24 10.34 7.96 -6.16
N LEU A 25 9.22 8.66 -6.04
CA LEU A 25 8.91 9.44 -4.83
C LEU A 25 7.70 8.86 -4.11
N THR A 26 7.73 8.93 -2.79
CA THR A 26 6.53 8.90 -1.95
C THR A 26 6.36 10.27 -1.32
N THR A 27 5.12 10.74 -1.27
CA THR A 27 4.80 12.06 -0.72
C THR A 27 3.56 11.97 0.12
N ASP A 28 3.65 12.56 1.31
CA ASP A 28 2.55 12.64 2.26
C ASP A 28 2.33 14.11 2.64
N LEU A 29 1.08 14.58 2.48
CA LEU A 29 0.67 15.93 2.85
C LEU A 29 -0.21 15.81 4.09
N TRP A 30 0.23 16.42 5.17
CA TRP A 30 -0.45 16.32 6.46
C TRP A 30 -0.60 17.69 7.09
N THR A 31 -1.61 17.83 7.93
CA THR A 31 -1.88 19.06 8.68
C THR A 31 -1.39 18.88 10.11
N SER A 32 -0.56 19.81 10.58
CA SER A 32 -0.04 19.79 11.94
C SER A 32 -1.13 20.12 12.97
N ALA A 33 -0.85 19.88 14.26
CA ALA A 33 -1.73 20.30 15.35
C ALA A 33 -1.94 21.83 15.42
N ALA A 34 -1.05 22.61 14.79
CA ALA A 34 -1.17 24.05 14.64
C ALA A 34 -1.99 24.47 13.39
N ASN A 35 -2.64 23.52 12.71
CA ASN A 35 -3.41 23.72 11.47
C ASN A 35 -2.57 24.22 10.28
N GLU A 36 -1.27 23.87 10.25
CA GLU A 36 -0.38 24.21 9.14
C GLU A 36 -0.14 22.99 8.25
N GLY A 37 -0.10 23.18 6.94
CA GLY A 37 0.23 22.14 5.98
C GLY A 37 1.72 21.84 5.89
N TYR A 38 2.09 20.58 6.11
CA TYR A 38 3.44 20.06 5.93
C TYR A 38 3.44 18.97 4.87
N ILE A 39 4.47 19.00 4.03
CA ILE A 39 4.69 17.98 3.02
C ILE A 39 6.00 17.25 3.30
N THR A 40 5.92 15.93 3.25
CA THR A 40 7.05 15.02 3.44
C THR A 40 7.35 14.33 2.13
N ILE A 41 8.59 14.43 1.65
CA ILE A 41 9.06 13.79 0.41
C ILE A 41 10.16 12.81 0.75
N THR A 42 9.93 11.54 0.38
CA THR A 42 10.95 10.48 0.42
C THR A 42 11.26 10.04 -0.99
N CYS A 43 12.54 9.98 -1.36
CA CYS A 43 12.95 9.39 -2.62
C CYS A 43 13.34 7.92 -2.42
N HIS A 44 13.10 7.15 -3.46
CA HIS A 44 13.43 5.74 -3.57
C HIS A 44 14.25 5.54 -4.83
N TYR A 45 15.41 4.91 -4.69
CA TYR A 45 16.35 4.72 -5.79
C TYR A 45 17.11 3.41 -5.64
N ILE A 46 17.72 2.98 -6.73
CA ILE A 46 18.53 1.77 -6.78
C ILE A 46 19.99 2.22 -6.91
N THR A 47 20.86 1.72 -6.03
CA THR A 47 22.29 1.98 -6.10
C THR A 47 22.95 1.16 -7.21
N GLU A 48 24.21 1.46 -7.53
CA GLU A 48 25.01 0.71 -8.51
C GLU A 48 25.12 -0.80 -8.17
N ASN A 49 25.06 -1.14 -6.87
CA ASN A 49 25.05 -2.52 -6.38
C ASN A 49 23.65 -3.15 -6.37
N PHE A 50 22.70 -2.63 -7.15
CA PHE A 50 21.31 -3.09 -7.23
C PHE A 50 20.57 -3.13 -5.90
N LYS A 51 20.94 -2.25 -4.96
CA LYS A 51 20.27 -2.15 -3.66
C LYS A 51 19.21 -1.06 -3.69
N LEU A 52 17.96 -1.43 -3.43
CA LEU A 52 16.90 -0.46 -3.17
C LEU A 52 17.22 0.33 -1.89
N THR A 53 17.28 1.64 -2.02
CA THR A 53 17.54 2.57 -0.93
C THR A 53 16.45 3.65 -0.92
N SER A 54 16.11 4.12 0.27
CA SER A 54 15.16 5.22 0.45
C SER A 54 15.80 6.29 1.30
N ALA A 55 15.53 7.56 0.99
CA ALA A 55 16.02 8.69 1.76
C ALA A 55 14.93 9.74 1.93
N LEU A 56 14.69 10.17 3.17
CA LEU A 56 13.85 11.31 3.47
C LEU A 56 14.56 12.57 2.99
N LEU A 57 13.97 13.27 2.02
CA LEU A 57 14.57 14.47 1.42
C LEU A 57 14.17 15.74 2.18
N SER A 58 12.91 15.80 2.58
CA SER A 58 12.35 16.96 3.25
C SER A 58 11.07 16.62 3.99
N THR A 59 10.91 17.22 5.16
CA THR A 59 9.61 17.43 5.81
C THR A 59 9.58 18.92 6.12
N ALA A 60 8.76 19.66 5.40
CA ALA A 60 8.71 21.12 5.54
C ALA A 60 7.28 21.62 5.36
N PRO A 61 6.97 22.81 5.88
CA PRO A 61 5.69 23.45 5.58
C PRO A 61 5.60 23.70 4.07
N LEU A 62 4.37 23.75 3.56
CA LEU A 62 4.12 24.28 2.22
C LEU A 62 4.66 25.72 2.12
N ILE A 63 5.02 26.15 0.90
CA ILE A 63 5.48 27.55 0.65
C ILE A 63 4.49 28.55 1.25
N THR A 64 3.19 28.32 1.03
CA THR A 64 2.11 28.96 1.78
C THR A 64 1.45 27.94 2.73
N PRO A 65 1.75 27.92 4.04
CA PRO A 65 1.32 26.84 4.94
C PRO A 65 -0.20 26.65 5.08
N THR A 66 -0.96 27.73 4.91
CA THR A 66 -2.43 27.75 5.04
C THR A 66 -3.18 27.49 3.74
N ASN A 67 -2.46 27.33 2.62
CA ASN A 67 -3.06 27.15 1.29
C ASN A 67 -2.76 25.75 0.74
N HIS A 68 -3.73 24.85 0.85
CA HIS A 68 -3.56 23.48 0.37
C HIS A 68 -4.02 23.29 -1.08
N ASN A 69 -3.92 24.29 -1.95
CA ASN A 69 -4.30 24.13 -3.35
C ASN A 69 -3.21 23.39 -4.16
N ALA A 70 -3.60 22.85 -5.32
CA ALA A 70 -2.72 22.04 -6.15
C ALA A 70 -1.47 22.78 -6.65
N GLN A 71 -1.58 24.08 -6.92
CA GLN A 71 -0.46 24.90 -7.39
C GLN A 71 0.58 25.09 -6.29
N ASN A 72 0.16 25.46 -5.08
CA ASN A 72 1.07 25.66 -3.96
C ASN A 72 1.76 24.35 -3.55
N ILE A 73 1.05 23.22 -3.63
CA ILE A 73 1.64 21.89 -3.43
C ILE A 73 2.67 21.60 -4.52
N ALA A 74 2.35 21.82 -5.80
CA ALA A 74 3.27 21.61 -6.91
C ALA A 74 4.54 22.46 -6.79
N ASP A 75 4.39 23.76 -6.48
CA ASP A 75 5.51 24.69 -6.29
C ASP A 75 6.39 24.27 -5.10
N SER A 76 5.76 23.80 -4.01
CA SER A 76 6.46 23.30 -2.82
C SER A 76 7.28 22.04 -3.15
N ILE A 77 6.67 21.05 -3.81
CA ILE A 77 7.37 19.84 -4.26
C ILE A 77 8.52 20.21 -5.21
N SER A 78 8.26 21.09 -6.16
CA SER A 78 9.26 21.51 -7.16
C SER A 78 10.47 22.18 -6.51
N SER A 79 10.23 23.13 -5.60
CA SER A 79 11.27 23.81 -4.83
C SER A 79 12.11 22.85 -3.99
N MET A 80 11.46 21.87 -3.33
CA MET A 80 12.17 20.84 -2.57
C MET A 80 13.04 19.96 -3.46
N LEU A 81 12.52 19.46 -4.58
CA LEU A 81 13.27 18.61 -5.51
C LEU A 81 14.40 19.36 -6.23
N ALA A 82 14.22 20.65 -6.51
CA ALA A 82 15.25 21.50 -7.10
C ALA A 82 16.50 21.58 -6.20
N LYS A 83 16.32 21.69 -4.88
CA LYS A 83 17.43 21.70 -3.90
C LYS A 83 18.26 20.42 -3.91
N TRP A 84 17.70 19.33 -4.40
CA TRP A 84 18.35 18.03 -4.52
C TRP A 84 18.76 17.68 -5.96
N GLY A 85 18.46 18.54 -6.94
CA GLY A 85 18.75 18.26 -8.36
C GLY A 85 17.98 17.06 -8.91
N LEU A 86 16.78 16.78 -8.39
CA LEU A 86 16.03 15.55 -8.70
C LEU A 86 14.85 15.74 -9.65
N LEU A 87 14.45 16.97 -9.95
CA LEU A 87 13.25 17.27 -10.76
C LEU A 87 13.16 16.45 -12.06
N SER A 88 14.24 16.41 -12.84
CA SER A 88 14.31 15.68 -14.11
C SER A 88 14.52 14.17 -13.95
N LYS A 89 14.78 13.68 -12.73
CA LYS A 89 15.05 12.27 -12.43
C LYS A 89 13.80 11.53 -11.93
N VAL A 90 12.69 12.23 -11.67
CA VAL A 90 11.46 11.62 -11.15
C VAL A 90 10.77 10.78 -12.22
N VAL A 91 10.59 9.48 -11.93
CA VAL A 91 9.88 8.55 -12.81
C VAL A 91 8.42 8.40 -12.42
N THR A 92 8.13 8.42 -11.13
CA THR A 92 6.77 8.27 -10.59
C THR A 92 6.68 8.88 -9.20
N VAL A 93 5.49 9.34 -8.83
CA VAL A 93 5.17 9.83 -7.48
C VAL A 93 3.99 9.07 -6.92
N THR A 94 4.14 8.54 -5.71
CA THR A 94 3.07 7.87 -4.97
C THR A 94 2.54 8.78 -3.87
N THR A 95 1.22 8.99 -3.82
CA THR A 95 0.57 9.85 -2.83
C THR A 95 -0.66 9.16 -2.21
N ASP A 96 -1.24 9.78 -1.19
CA ASP A 96 -2.49 9.42 -0.49
C ASP A 96 -3.78 9.55 -1.33
N ASN A 97 -3.69 9.48 -2.66
CA ASN A 97 -4.84 9.53 -3.58
C ASN A 97 -5.70 10.79 -3.53
N ASP A 98 -5.33 11.81 -2.75
CA ASP A 98 -6.08 13.05 -2.69
C ASP A 98 -6.17 13.71 -4.07
N THR A 99 -7.33 14.31 -4.36
CA THR A 99 -7.60 14.91 -5.66
C THR A 99 -6.68 16.11 -5.94
N THR A 100 -6.28 16.83 -4.90
CA THR A 100 -5.39 17.97 -4.99
C THR A 100 -3.95 17.50 -5.22
N MET A 101 -3.52 16.45 -4.53
CA MET A 101 -2.20 15.83 -4.77
C MET A 101 -2.06 15.30 -6.20
N LYS A 102 -3.12 14.69 -6.75
CA LYS A 102 -3.16 14.27 -8.16
C LYS A 102 -2.98 15.45 -9.11
N LYS A 103 -3.77 16.51 -8.91
CA LYS A 103 -3.65 17.75 -9.71
C LYS A 103 -2.27 18.38 -9.60
N ALA A 104 -1.64 18.35 -8.43
CA ALA A 104 -0.27 18.83 -8.24
C ALA A 104 0.74 18.00 -9.06
N CYS A 105 0.58 16.67 -9.09
CA CYS A 105 1.39 15.80 -9.95
C CYS A 105 1.18 16.11 -11.43
N ASP A 106 -0.07 16.37 -11.85
CA ASP A 106 -0.40 16.75 -13.23
C ASP A 106 0.27 18.07 -13.63
N ILE A 107 0.24 19.09 -12.74
CA ILE A 107 0.94 20.38 -12.94
C ILE A 107 2.44 20.17 -13.11
N LEU A 108 3.04 19.25 -12.35
CA LEU A 108 4.47 18.89 -12.45
C LEU A 108 4.78 17.96 -13.62
N ALA A 109 3.77 17.51 -14.37
CA ALA A 109 3.88 16.47 -15.39
C ALA A 109 4.50 15.15 -14.87
N PHE A 110 4.30 14.85 -13.59
CA PHE A 110 4.78 13.63 -12.96
C PHE A 110 3.76 12.50 -13.10
N LYS A 111 4.24 11.29 -13.40
CA LYS A 111 3.39 10.09 -13.39
C LYS A 111 2.93 9.79 -11.97
N HIS A 112 1.62 9.89 -11.74
CA HIS A 112 1.01 9.59 -10.43
C HIS A 112 0.66 8.10 -10.29
N LEU A 113 1.11 7.50 -9.18
CA LEU A 113 0.71 6.17 -8.73
C LEU A 113 -0.12 6.29 -7.44
N PRO A 114 -1.38 5.85 -7.44
CA PRO A 114 -2.17 5.79 -6.22
C PRO A 114 -1.55 4.89 -5.14
N CYS A 115 -1.67 5.26 -3.86
CA CYS A 115 -1.27 4.39 -2.75
C CYS A 115 -2.20 3.17 -2.65
N LEU A 116 -1.65 1.97 -2.85
CA LEU A 116 -2.42 0.72 -2.76
C LEU A 116 -3.00 0.50 -1.36
N ALA A 117 -2.18 0.67 -0.31
CA ALA A 117 -2.60 0.45 1.08
C ALA A 117 -3.78 1.35 1.46
N LEU A 118 -3.74 2.63 1.08
CA LEU A 118 -4.85 3.54 1.30
C LEU A 118 -6.09 3.13 0.49
N THR A 119 -5.91 2.70 -0.76
CA THR A 119 -7.02 2.25 -1.61
C THR A 119 -7.73 1.04 -1.00
N ILE A 120 -6.98 0.10 -0.45
CA ILE A 120 -7.51 -1.06 0.28
C ILE A 120 -8.26 -0.62 1.54
N ASN A 121 -7.68 0.30 2.32
CA ASN A 121 -8.33 0.84 3.52
C ASN A 121 -9.65 1.55 3.18
N LEU A 122 -9.71 2.33 2.10
CA LEU A 122 -10.95 2.97 1.64
C LEU A 122 -12.01 1.95 1.26
N LEU A 123 -11.63 0.83 0.63
CA LEU A 123 -12.55 -0.27 0.34
C LEU A 123 -13.08 -0.91 1.63
N ALA A 124 -12.21 -1.20 2.58
CA ALA A 124 -12.63 -1.72 3.89
C ALA A 124 -13.58 -0.75 4.61
N GLN A 125 -13.36 0.57 4.51
CA GLN A 125 -14.27 1.57 5.05
C GLN A 125 -15.63 1.60 4.34
N ASP A 126 -15.66 1.39 3.02
CA ASP A 126 -16.92 1.29 2.26
C ASP A 126 -17.78 0.12 2.78
N ILE A 127 -17.15 -1.03 3.10
CA ILE A 127 -17.83 -2.18 3.72
C ILE A 127 -18.44 -1.78 5.07
N LEU A 128 -17.66 -1.13 5.93
CA LEU A 128 -18.11 -0.75 7.28
C LEU A 128 -19.24 0.29 7.27
N LYS A 129 -19.48 0.96 6.13
CA LYS A 129 -20.56 1.94 5.93
C LYS A 129 -21.80 1.34 5.27
N LEU A 130 -21.77 0.07 4.84
CA LEU A 130 -22.92 -0.56 4.19
C LEU A 130 -24.11 -0.64 5.15
N ALA A 131 -25.28 -0.21 4.67
CA ALA A 131 -26.49 -0.10 5.50
C ALA A 131 -26.88 -1.42 6.18
N ALA A 132 -26.70 -2.55 5.48
CA ALA A 132 -26.99 -3.89 6.00
C ALA A 132 -26.25 -4.23 7.29
N VAL A 133 -25.04 -3.67 7.52
CA VAL A 133 -24.16 -4.06 8.64
C VAL A 133 -23.85 -2.90 9.59
N ASN A 134 -24.15 -1.66 9.19
CA ASN A 134 -23.85 -0.46 9.97
C ASN A 134 -24.49 -0.48 11.37
N GLY A 135 -25.71 -1.02 11.50
CA GLY A 135 -26.39 -1.17 12.79
C GLY A 135 -25.62 -2.09 13.75
N ILE A 136 -25.17 -3.25 13.26
CA ILE A 136 -24.41 -4.25 14.02
C ILE A 136 -23.04 -3.69 14.42
N ILE A 137 -22.35 -3.02 13.49
CA ILE A 137 -21.06 -2.35 13.76
C ILE A 137 -21.22 -1.24 14.81
N SER A 138 -22.32 -0.48 14.76
CA SER A 138 -22.60 0.56 15.75
C SER A 138 -22.85 -0.04 17.15
N LYS A 139 -23.52 -1.19 17.23
CA LYS A 139 -23.70 -1.94 18.49
C LYS A 139 -22.35 -2.40 19.05
N CYS A 140 -21.49 -2.96 18.21
CA CYS A 140 -20.12 -3.35 18.57
C CYS A 140 -19.32 -2.17 19.14
N LYS A 141 -19.34 -1.02 18.45
CA LYS A 141 -18.68 0.20 18.91
C LYS A 141 -19.19 0.66 20.26
N ARG A 142 -20.51 0.63 20.49
CA ARG A 142 -21.13 1.00 21.78
C ARG A 142 -20.66 0.10 22.92
N ILE A 143 -20.54 -1.20 22.69
CA ILE A 143 -20.00 -2.14 23.69
C ILE A 143 -18.54 -1.81 24.00
N VAL A 144 -17.69 -1.60 22.99
CA VAL A 144 -16.28 -1.22 23.19
C VAL A 144 -16.16 0.10 23.96
N THR A 145 -16.95 1.11 23.59
CA THR A 145 -16.98 2.41 24.27
C THR A 145 -17.40 2.26 25.73
N TYR A 146 -18.43 1.47 26.01
CA TYR A 146 -18.88 1.21 27.38
C TYR A 146 -17.75 0.65 28.26
N PHE A 147 -17.06 -0.41 27.80
CA PHE A 147 -15.97 -0.98 28.57
C PHE A 147 -14.80 0.00 28.73
N LYS A 148 -14.41 0.72 27.68
CA LYS A 148 -13.32 1.72 27.77
C LYS A 148 -13.62 2.83 28.78
N GLN A 149 -14.87 3.30 28.85
CA GLN A 149 -15.26 4.41 29.72
C GLN A 149 -15.60 3.94 31.15
N ASN A 150 -15.89 2.65 31.34
CA ASN A 150 -16.29 2.10 32.63
C ASN A 150 -15.19 1.18 33.18
N THR A 151 -14.39 1.72 34.10
CA THR A 151 -13.28 1.02 34.75
C THR A 151 -13.75 -0.21 35.54
N ILE A 152 -14.94 -0.15 36.16
CA ILE A 152 -15.54 -1.28 36.89
C ILE A 152 -15.91 -2.39 35.92
N ALA A 153 -16.56 -2.06 34.80
CA ALA A 153 -16.90 -3.03 33.76
C ALA A 153 -15.65 -3.68 33.17
N THR A 154 -14.60 -2.91 32.91
CA THR A 154 -13.32 -3.43 32.42
C THR A 154 -12.63 -4.34 33.43
N ALA A 155 -12.62 -3.98 34.72
CA ALA A 155 -12.08 -4.84 35.76
C ALA A 155 -12.84 -6.16 35.85
N LYS A 156 -14.18 -6.11 35.79
CA LYS A 156 -15.02 -7.32 35.77
C LYS A 156 -14.77 -8.18 34.54
N LEU A 157 -14.62 -7.57 33.36
CA LEU A 157 -14.31 -8.30 32.12
C LEU A 157 -12.98 -9.04 32.22
N LYS A 158 -11.96 -8.45 32.86
CA LYS A 158 -10.67 -9.10 33.10
C LYS A 158 -10.78 -10.25 34.11
N GLU A 159 -11.57 -10.06 35.17
CA GLU A 159 -11.82 -11.08 36.19
C GLU A 159 -12.52 -12.31 35.59
N VAL A 160 -13.55 -12.11 34.76
CA VAL A 160 -14.31 -13.22 34.14
C VAL A 160 -13.47 -14.01 33.14
N GLN A 161 -12.45 -13.40 32.52
CA GLN A 161 -11.51 -14.10 31.64
C GLN A 161 -10.60 -15.08 32.41
N ASN A 162 -10.30 -14.81 33.69
CA ASN A 162 -9.50 -15.68 34.55
C ASN A 162 -8.16 -16.14 33.93
N THR A 163 -7.43 -15.24 33.27
CA THR A 163 -6.11 -15.52 32.68
C THR A 163 -5.07 -14.50 33.13
N ASN A 164 -3.79 -14.88 33.06
CA ASN A 164 -2.66 -13.99 33.36
C ASN A 164 -2.46 -12.88 32.31
N GLN A 165 -3.12 -12.97 31.15
CA GLN A 165 -3.08 -11.97 30.07
C GLN A 165 -4.48 -11.73 29.51
N PRO A 166 -5.36 -11.02 30.25
CA PRO A 166 -6.72 -10.79 29.80
C PRO A 166 -6.75 -9.81 28.63
N LEU A 167 -7.52 -10.16 27.60
CA LEU A 167 -7.70 -9.35 26.41
C LEU A 167 -8.65 -8.19 26.70
N VAL A 168 -8.28 -7.01 26.22
CA VAL A 168 -9.11 -5.80 26.29
C VAL A 168 -9.77 -5.54 24.95
N LEU A 169 -10.95 -4.92 24.95
CA LEU A 169 -11.60 -4.46 23.71
C LEU A 169 -10.79 -3.32 23.09
N ILE A 170 -10.50 -3.45 21.79
CA ILE A 170 -9.76 -2.46 21.01
C ILE A 170 -10.76 -1.75 20.10
N GLN A 171 -10.62 -0.43 19.98
CA GLN A 171 -11.34 0.38 19.01
C GLN A 171 -10.43 0.51 17.80
N GLU A 172 -10.85 0.00 16.64
CA GLU A 172 -10.27 0.16 15.29
C GLU A 172 -10.87 -0.93 14.35
N VAL A 173 -10.41 -1.07 13.10
CA VAL A 173 -10.85 -2.14 12.16
C VAL A 173 -10.80 -3.55 12.79
N SER A 174 -9.95 -3.77 13.79
CA SER A 174 -9.86 -5.01 14.58
C SER A 174 -10.95 -5.20 15.65
N THR A 175 -11.91 -4.28 15.76
CA THR A 175 -13.00 -4.35 16.78
C THR A 175 -13.83 -5.62 16.63
N ILE A 176 -14.18 -5.98 15.40
CA ILE A 176 -15.03 -7.14 15.10
C ILE A 176 -14.35 -8.43 15.56
N LYS A 177 -13.11 -8.67 15.10
CA LYS A 177 -12.32 -9.85 15.46
C LYS A 177 -12.11 -9.97 16.97
N ARG A 178 -11.86 -8.84 17.65
CA ARG A 178 -11.67 -8.84 19.12
C ARG A 178 -12.97 -9.17 19.84
N ILE A 179 -14.11 -8.62 19.43
CA ILE A 179 -15.42 -8.93 20.03
C ILE A 179 -15.73 -10.42 19.88
N LEU A 180 -15.57 -10.99 18.68
CA LEU A 180 -15.80 -12.42 18.44
C LEU A 180 -14.95 -13.30 19.36
N GLN A 181 -13.66 -12.95 19.53
CA GLN A 181 -12.72 -13.72 20.35
C GLN A 181 -13.09 -13.77 21.85
N ILE A 182 -13.72 -12.72 22.40
CA ILE A 182 -14.05 -12.65 23.82
C ILE A 182 -15.55 -12.51 24.08
N ASN A 183 -16.38 -12.87 23.10
CA ASN A 183 -17.83 -12.62 23.14
C ASN A 183 -18.51 -13.26 24.36
N GLU A 184 -18.11 -14.48 24.73
CA GLU A 184 -18.64 -15.17 25.91
C GLU A 184 -18.41 -14.35 27.18
N TYR A 185 -17.18 -13.88 27.41
CA TYR A 185 -16.81 -13.06 28.56
C TYR A 185 -17.50 -11.69 28.55
N VAL A 186 -17.60 -11.07 27.37
CA VAL A 186 -18.32 -9.81 27.18
C VAL A 186 -19.79 -9.98 27.54
N THR A 187 -20.44 -11.02 27.03
CA THR A 187 -21.85 -11.31 27.28
C THR A 187 -22.12 -11.57 28.76
N LEU A 188 -21.32 -12.45 29.39
CA LEU A 188 -21.41 -12.73 30.82
C LEU A 188 -21.22 -11.47 31.68
N THR A 189 -20.33 -10.58 31.27
CA THR A 189 -20.08 -9.33 32.00
C THR A 189 -21.22 -8.33 31.83
N LEU A 190 -21.72 -8.14 30.60
CA LEU A 190 -22.83 -7.23 30.31
C LEU A 190 -24.11 -7.63 31.06
N LEU A 191 -24.41 -8.93 31.17
CA LEU A 191 -25.57 -9.44 31.91
C LEU A 191 -25.50 -9.21 33.42
N LYS A 192 -24.30 -9.01 33.99
CA LYS A 192 -24.09 -8.78 35.43
C LYS A 192 -24.11 -7.30 35.82
N LEU A 193 -24.07 -6.38 34.86
CA LEU A 193 -23.92 -4.94 35.12
C LEU A 193 -25.24 -4.21 34.85
N ARG A 194 -25.54 -3.19 35.67
CA ARG A 194 -26.69 -2.29 35.44
C ARG A 194 -26.33 -1.23 34.40
N ASN A 195 -27.33 -0.77 33.63
CA ASN A 195 -27.17 0.23 32.56
C ASN A 195 -26.10 -0.14 31.52
N SER A 196 -25.91 -1.45 31.27
CA SER A 196 -25.00 -1.95 30.24
C SER A 196 -25.70 -1.99 28.86
N PRO A 197 -24.95 -1.90 27.76
CA PRO A 197 -25.48 -2.20 26.43
C PRO A 197 -25.97 -3.65 26.37
N SER A 198 -27.02 -3.89 25.56
CA SER A 198 -27.47 -5.26 25.26
C SER A 198 -26.35 -6.08 24.62
N PRO A 199 -26.17 -7.36 25.01
CA PRO A 199 -25.30 -8.29 24.32
C PRO A 199 -25.64 -8.42 22.83
N ILE A 200 -24.68 -8.90 22.04
CA ILE A 200 -24.88 -9.17 20.62
C ILE A 200 -25.61 -10.51 20.47
N PRO A 201 -26.79 -10.55 19.80
CA PRO A 201 -27.51 -11.79 19.54
C PRO A 201 -26.71 -12.77 18.67
N THR A 202 -27.03 -14.06 18.76
CA THR A 202 -26.37 -15.12 17.98
C THR A 202 -26.42 -14.86 16.47
N GLU A 203 -27.56 -14.37 15.97
CA GLU A 203 -27.76 -14.08 14.56
C GLU A 203 -26.81 -12.96 14.08
N GLU A 204 -26.60 -11.94 14.91
CA GLU A 204 -25.65 -10.86 14.60
C GLU A 204 -24.18 -11.30 14.74
N LEU A 205 -23.89 -12.31 15.59
CA LEU A 205 -22.55 -12.89 15.68
C LEU A 205 -22.18 -13.65 14.41
N GLU A 206 -23.12 -14.37 13.78
CA GLU A 206 -22.90 -15.01 12.48
C GLU A 206 -22.60 -13.99 11.38
N VAL A 207 -23.29 -12.84 11.40
CA VAL A 207 -22.98 -11.72 10.49
C VAL A 207 -21.57 -11.21 10.74
N LEU A 208 -21.19 -10.97 12.01
CA LEU A 208 -19.86 -10.50 12.37
C LEU A 208 -18.75 -11.47 11.97
N ASP A 209 -19.00 -12.78 12.05
CA ASP A 209 -18.11 -13.83 11.54
C ASP A 209 -17.87 -13.67 10.03
N ASP A 210 -18.94 -13.57 9.23
CA ASP A 210 -18.85 -13.34 7.78
C ASP A 210 -18.08 -12.04 7.47
N LEU A 211 -18.34 -10.95 8.21
CA LEU A 211 -17.60 -9.70 8.05
C LEU A 211 -16.12 -9.84 8.40
N SER A 212 -15.79 -10.58 9.46
CA SER A 212 -14.40 -10.81 9.88
C SER A 212 -13.63 -11.54 8.78
N ASP A 213 -14.25 -12.56 8.18
CA ASP A 213 -13.66 -13.31 7.08
C ASP A 213 -13.49 -12.45 5.82
N LEU A 214 -14.50 -11.62 5.47
CA LEU A 214 -14.44 -10.72 4.31
C LEU A 214 -13.47 -9.55 4.50
N LEU A 215 -13.21 -9.10 5.74
CA LEU A 215 -12.27 -8.01 6.03
C LEU A 215 -10.82 -8.49 6.17
N SER A 216 -10.60 -9.75 6.55
CA SER A 216 -9.27 -10.33 6.79
C SER A 216 -8.29 -10.15 5.61
N PRO A 217 -8.68 -10.42 4.34
CA PRO A 217 -7.75 -10.27 3.21
C PRO A 217 -7.25 -8.83 3.04
N PHE A 218 -8.10 -7.83 3.33
CA PHE A 218 -7.71 -6.42 3.28
C PHE A 218 -6.77 -6.04 4.43
N GLN A 219 -7.03 -6.55 5.63
CA GLN A 219 -6.19 -6.30 6.80
C GLN A 219 -4.80 -6.91 6.61
N GLU A 220 -4.73 -8.18 6.21
CA GLU A 220 -3.48 -8.92 5.96
C GLU A 220 -2.67 -8.25 4.86
N THR A 221 -3.33 -7.87 3.76
CA THR A 221 -2.66 -7.17 2.66
C THR A 221 -2.14 -5.80 3.08
N THR A 222 -2.95 -5.01 3.80
CA THR A 222 -2.54 -3.68 4.25
C THR A 222 -1.33 -3.76 5.16
N LEU A 223 -1.30 -4.74 6.08
CA LEU A 223 -0.16 -5.00 6.96
C LEU A 223 1.08 -5.43 6.16
N SER A 224 0.90 -6.35 5.20
CA SER A 224 2.00 -6.82 4.34
C SER A 224 2.61 -5.68 3.53
N VAL A 225 1.77 -4.84 2.89
CA VAL A 225 2.23 -3.73 2.04
C VAL A 225 2.86 -2.61 2.87
N SER A 226 2.36 -2.33 4.08
CA SER A 226 2.88 -1.25 4.93
C SER A 226 4.19 -1.61 5.63
N THR A 227 4.44 -2.90 5.90
CA THR A 227 5.65 -3.38 6.58
C THR A 227 6.76 -3.79 5.62
N ASN A 228 6.47 -3.93 4.33
CA ASN A 228 7.44 -4.40 3.34
C ASN A 228 8.43 -3.29 2.93
N THR A 229 9.71 -3.50 3.26
CA THR A 229 10.83 -2.61 2.92
C THR A 229 11.51 -2.94 1.58
N LYS A 230 11.09 -4.01 0.91
CA LYS A 230 11.71 -4.58 -0.29
C LYS A 230 10.72 -4.61 -1.45
N VAL A 231 10.72 -3.53 -2.25
CA VAL A 231 10.04 -3.36 -3.55
C VAL A 231 8.54 -3.71 -3.56
N SER A 232 7.68 -2.70 -3.50
CA SER A 232 6.22 -2.86 -3.43
C SER A 232 5.52 -2.90 -4.80
N VAL A 233 6.05 -2.23 -5.82
CA VAL A 233 5.28 -1.96 -7.06
C VAL A 233 5.00 -3.22 -7.89
N SER A 234 5.97 -4.13 -8.04
CA SER A 234 5.77 -5.39 -8.76
C SER A 234 4.83 -6.36 -8.05
N LEU A 235 4.58 -6.15 -6.75
CA LEU A 235 3.64 -6.94 -5.95
C LEU A 235 2.21 -6.45 -6.06
N ILE A 236 1.96 -5.22 -6.56
CA ILE A 236 0.63 -4.63 -6.60
C ILE A 236 -0.37 -5.53 -7.33
N ILE A 237 -0.07 -5.94 -8.56
CA ILE A 237 -0.99 -6.75 -9.36
C ILE A 237 -1.16 -8.17 -8.77
N PRO A 238 -0.08 -8.90 -8.41
CA PRO A 238 -0.21 -10.21 -7.77
C PRO A 238 -0.99 -10.19 -6.46
N VAL A 239 -0.81 -9.14 -5.65
CA VAL A 239 -1.56 -8.96 -4.40
C VAL A 239 -3.04 -8.76 -4.66
N ILE A 240 -3.40 -7.91 -5.63
CA ILE A 240 -4.80 -7.71 -6.03
C ILE A 240 -5.39 -9.02 -6.58
N ALA A 241 -4.62 -9.79 -7.35
CA ALA A 241 -5.01 -11.11 -7.81
C ALA A 241 -5.27 -12.09 -6.65
N GLY A 242 -4.39 -12.07 -5.64
CA GLY A 242 -4.57 -12.83 -4.41
C GLY A 242 -5.83 -12.46 -3.64
N ILE A 243 -6.17 -11.16 -3.55
CA ILE A 243 -7.42 -10.69 -2.93
C ILE A 243 -8.63 -11.25 -3.69
N HIS A 244 -8.67 -11.14 -5.01
CA HIS A 244 -9.76 -11.70 -5.83
C HIS A 244 -9.93 -13.21 -5.61
N HIS A 245 -8.82 -13.95 -5.64
CA HIS A 245 -8.84 -15.39 -5.40
C HIS A 245 -9.41 -15.73 -4.02
N LYS A 246 -8.93 -15.04 -2.98
CA LYS A 246 -9.39 -15.25 -1.60
C LYS A 246 -10.87 -14.90 -1.44
N MET A 247 -11.35 -13.81 -2.04
CA MET A 247 -12.76 -13.44 -2.01
C MET A 247 -13.66 -14.48 -2.68
N ASN A 248 -13.26 -14.99 -3.84
CA ASN A 248 -14.01 -16.05 -4.52
C ASN A 248 -14.13 -17.33 -3.69
N GLN A 249 -13.09 -17.68 -2.92
CA GLN A 249 -13.14 -18.82 -1.99
C GLN A 249 -14.07 -18.57 -0.80
N LEU A 250 -14.19 -17.33 -0.33
CA LEU A 250 -15.03 -16.97 0.81
C LEU A 250 -16.52 -16.98 0.45
N ASN A 251 -16.88 -16.65 -0.79
CA ASN A 251 -18.27 -16.58 -1.24
C ASN A 251 -19.09 -17.85 -0.89
N ALA A 252 -18.49 -19.04 -1.10
CA ALA A 252 -19.16 -20.31 -0.82
C ALA A 252 -19.32 -20.61 0.69
N LYS A 253 -18.64 -19.87 1.56
CA LYS A 253 -18.64 -20.05 3.02
C LYS A 253 -19.53 -19.06 3.77
N LEU A 254 -20.05 -18.05 3.09
CA LEU A 254 -20.89 -17.02 3.70
C LEU A 254 -22.20 -17.62 4.20
N ARG A 255 -22.55 -17.31 5.44
CA ARG A 255 -23.69 -17.88 6.16
C ARG A 255 -24.92 -16.99 6.07
N THR A 256 -24.71 -15.69 6.11
CA THR A 256 -25.76 -14.68 6.29
C THR A 256 -26.09 -13.94 5.00
N GLN A 257 -27.28 -13.32 4.94
CA GLN A 257 -27.64 -12.48 3.79
C GLN A 257 -26.82 -11.19 3.78
N GLU A 258 -26.59 -10.61 4.96
CA GLU A 258 -25.73 -9.43 5.15
C GLU A 258 -24.30 -9.69 4.68
N GLY A 259 -23.75 -10.88 4.95
CA GLY A 259 -22.46 -11.32 4.44
C GLY A 259 -22.41 -11.36 2.91
N LYS A 260 -23.46 -11.86 2.25
CA LYS A 260 -23.59 -11.87 0.79
C LYS A 260 -23.71 -10.46 0.21
N ASP A 261 -24.49 -9.59 0.85
CA ASP A 261 -24.64 -8.18 0.44
C ASP A 261 -23.29 -7.44 0.54
N VAL A 262 -22.51 -7.70 1.59
CA VAL A 262 -21.14 -7.19 1.73
C VAL A 262 -20.24 -7.75 0.63
N TYR A 263 -20.31 -9.05 0.34
CA TYR A 263 -19.52 -9.67 -0.73
C TYR A 263 -19.80 -9.05 -2.10
N ASP A 264 -21.07 -8.81 -2.44
CA ASP A 264 -21.44 -8.17 -3.70
C ASP A 264 -20.91 -6.73 -3.79
N LEU A 265 -20.98 -5.98 -2.68
CA LEU A 265 -20.34 -4.66 -2.58
C LEU A 265 -18.83 -4.77 -2.80
N VAL A 266 -18.16 -5.71 -2.12
CA VAL A 266 -16.71 -5.93 -2.24
C VAL A 266 -16.33 -6.23 -3.68
N LYS A 267 -17.02 -7.17 -4.33
CA LYS A 267 -16.77 -7.55 -5.72
C LYS A 267 -16.86 -6.34 -6.65
N LYS A 268 -17.88 -5.50 -6.48
CA LYS A 268 -18.00 -4.24 -7.23
C LYS A 268 -16.83 -3.29 -6.95
N ARG A 269 -16.48 -3.07 -5.68
CA ARG A 269 -15.42 -2.13 -5.28
C ARG A 269 -14.02 -2.60 -5.67
N LEU A 270 -13.76 -3.91 -5.72
CA LEU A 270 -12.50 -4.46 -6.22
C LEU A 270 -12.26 -4.01 -7.67
N VAL A 271 -13.27 -4.14 -8.53
CA VAL A 271 -13.19 -3.70 -9.92
C VAL A 271 -13.02 -2.19 -10.03
N GLU A 272 -13.83 -1.41 -9.31
CA GLU A 272 -13.80 0.06 -9.41
C GLU A 272 -12.51 0.68 -8.86
N ARG A 273 -11.92 0.08 -7.81
CA ARG A 273 -10.78 0.68 -7.09
C ARG A 273 -9.46 -0.03 -7.39
N LEU A 274 -9.42 -1.36 -7.29
CA LEU A 274 -8.16 -2.13 -7.35
C LEU A 274 -7.80 -2.58 -8.77
N ASP A 275 -8.75 -3.04 -9.59
CA ASP A 275 -8.45 -3.52 -10.93
C ASP A 275 -7.81 -2.45 -11.83
N THR A 276 -8.06 -1.17 -11.52
CA THR A 276 -7.46 -0.03 -12.22
C THR A 276 -5.94 0.03 -12.09
N PHE A 277 -5.34 -0.63 -11.08
CA PHE A 277 -3.88 -0.73 -10.97
C PHE A 277 -3.29 -1.60 -12.08
N GLU A 278 -4.02 -2.63 -12.51
CA GLU A 278 -3.58 -3.54 -13.56
C GLU A 278 -3.67 -2.92 -14.95
N THR A 279 -4.29 -1.75 -15.12
CA THR A 279 -4.29 -1.02 -16.39
C THR A 279 -3.19 0.05 -16.44
N ARG A 280 -2.57 0.40 -15.30
CA ARG A 280 -1.51 1.42 -15.22
C ARG A 280 -0.18 0.87 -15.72
N THR A 281 0.53 1.64 -16.53
CA THR A 281 1.80 1.23 -17.14
C THR A 281 2.85 0.82 -16.10
N ILE A 282 3.01 1.59 -15.02
CA ILE A 282 4.06 1.35 -14.01
C ILE A 282 3.88 0.00 -13.29
N PRO A 283 2.74 -0.32 -12.63
CA PRO A 283 2.55 -1.63 -12.00
C PRO A 283 2.63 -2.80 -12.98
N ARG A 284 2.14 -2.64 -14.21
CA ARG A 284 2.16 -3.70 -15.22
C ARG A 284 3.56 -4.05 -15.66
N ILE A 285 4.35 -3.05 -16.07
CA ILE A 285 5.74 -3.29 -16.46
C ILE A 285 6.52 -3.86 -15.28
N ALA A 286 6.36 -3.30 -14.08
CA ALA A 286 7.03 -3.78 -12.87
C ALA A 286 6.70 -5.26 -12.56
N THR A 287 5.42 -5.65 -12.67
CA THR A 287 4.98 -7.04 -12.45
C THR A 287 5.55 -7.96 -13.52
N LEU A 288 5.54 -7.53 -14.78
CA LEU A 288 6.03 -8.35 -15.90
C LEU A 288 7.54 -8.61 -15.83
N VAL A 289 8.34 -7.62 -15.41
CA VAL A 289 9.79 -7.79 -15.32
C VAL A 289 10.19 -8.64 -14.11
N ASP A 290 9.34 -8.72 -13.09
CA ASP A 290 9.60 -9.52 -11.88
C ASP A 290 9.63 -11.03 -12.20
N PRO A 291 10.76 -11.73 -12.01
CA PRO A 291 10.91 -13.13 -12.38
C PRO A 291 10.02 -14.08 -11.60
N ARG A 292 9.47 -13.65 -10.45
CA ARG A 292 8.56 -14.47 -9.64
C ARG A 292 7.16 -14.55 -10.24
N PHE A 293 6.78 -13.60 -11.09
CA PHE A 293 5.40 -13.42 -11.56
C PHE A 293 5.28 -13.48 -13.08
N LYS A 294 6.06 -12.67 -13.80
CA LYS A 294 5.94 -12.54 -15.27
C LYS A 294 4.47 -12.33 -15.69
N LYS A 295 3.98 -13.09 -16.70
CA LYS A 295 2.59 -13.00 -17.15
C LYS A 295 1.59 -13.62 -16.17
N ASP A 296 2.05 -14.55 -15.33
CA ASP A 296 1.19 -15.28 -14.38
C ASP A 296 0.77 -14.42 -13.18
N GLY A 297 1.45 -13.29 -12.95
CA GLY A 297 1.07 -12.33 -11.90
C GLY A 297 -0.18 -11.52 -12.20
N PHE A 298 -0.70 -11.57 -13.43
CA PHE A 298 -1.81 -10.74 -13.89
C PHE A 298 -3.16 -11.41 -13.65
N LEU A 299 -4.16 -10.61 -13.30
CA LEU A 299 -5.57 -11.03 -13.25
C LEU A 299 -6.11 -11.32 -14.65
N ARG A 300 -5.75 -10.48 -15.62
CA ARG A 300 -6.24 -10.56 -17.00
C ARG A 300 -5.07 -10.84 -17.95
N PRO A 301 -5.10 -11.93 -18.73
CA PRO A 301 -4.06 -12.22 -19.72
C PRO A 301 -3.84 -11.10 -20.73
N SER A 302 -4.93 -10.43 -21.16
CA SER A 302 -4.85 -9.27 -22.03
C SER A 302 -4.06 -8.11 -21.41
N ASN A 303 -4.08 -7.97 -20.07
CA ASN A 303 -3.27 -7.00 -19.37
C ASN A 303 -1.79 -7.41 -19.27
N ALA A 304 -1.48 -8.70 -19.23
CA ALA A 304 -0.10 -9.16 -19.37
C ALA A 304 0.46 -8.84 -20.77
N ASP A 305 -0.35 -9.02 -21.82
CA ASP A 305 0.09 -8.77 -23.19
C ASP A 305 0.34 -7.29 -23.50
N GLN A 306 -0.53 -6.36 -23.07
CA GLN A 306 -0.19 -4.94 -23.28
C GLN A 306 0.94 -4.46 -22.35
N ALA A 307 1.23 -5.17 -21.25
CA ALA A 307 2.44 -4.90 -20.46
C ALA A 307 3.70 -5.24 -21.26
N ALA A 308 3.69 -6.38 -21.98
CA ALA A 308 4.79 -6.79 -22.85
C ALA A 308 5.00 -5.78 -23.98
N LYS A 309 3.92 -5.36 -24.65
CA LYS A 309 3.98 -4.31 -25.67
C LYS A 309 4.54 -2.99 -25.14
N ALA A 310 4.11 -2.57 -23.93
CA ALA A 310 4.62 -1.35 -23.32
C ALA A 310 6.12 -1.43 -23.01
N LEU A 311 6.58 -2.58 -22.49
CA LEU A 311 8.00 -2.82 -22.24
C LEU A 311 8.81 -2.85 -23.54
N GLU A 312 8.30 -3.47 -24.61
CA GLU A 312 8.94 -3.46 -25.93
C GLU A 312 9.14 -2.04 -26.45
N LEU A 313 8.11 -1.19 -26.37
CA LEU A 313 8.18 0.21 -26.79
C LEU A 313 9.22 1.00 -25.98
N GLU A 314 9.28 0.76 -24.66
CA GLU A 314 10.28 1.38 -23.79
C GLU A 314 11.70 0.95 -24.19
N LEU A 315 11.94 -0.35 -24.42
CA LEU A 315 13.24 -0.87 -24.87
C LEU A 315 13.66 -0.34 -26.25
N LEU A 316 12.71 -0.15 -27.17
CA LEU A 316 12.98 0.44 -28.48
C LEU A 316 13.45 1.90 -28.36
N SER A 317 12.85 2.68 -27.44
CA SER A 317 13.27 4.07 -27.19
C SER A 317 14.72 4.18 -26.68
N PHE A 318 15.19 3.20 -25.91
CA PHE A 318 16.58 3.11 -25.45
C PHE A 318 17.55 2.74 -26.59
N LYS A 319 17.12 1.90 -27.53
CA LYS A 319 17.94 1.48 -28.68
C LYS A 319 18.07 2.58 -29.74
N SER A 320 17.10 3.49 -29.86
CA SER A 320 17.20 4.64 -30.78
C SER A 320 18.12 5.76 -30.29
N THR A 321 18.45 5.80 -29.00
CA THR A 321 19.29 6.84 -28.38
C THR A 321 20.76 6.43 -28.22
N THR A 322 21.11 5.19 -28.56
CA THR A 322 22.50 4.70 -28.56
C THR A 322 23.03 4.64 -30.00
N PRO A 323 24.15 5.31 -30.34
CA PRO A 323 24.72 5.19 -31.68
C PRO A 323 25.13 3.74 -31.93
N ARG A 324 24.67 3.18 -33.05
CA ARG A 324 25.12 1.86 -33.50
C ARG A 324 26.61 1.95 -33.83
N HIS A 325 27.47 1.43 -32.96
CA HIS A 325 28.79 1.03 -33.42
C HIS A 325 28.58 -0.15 -34.39
N PRO A 326 29.14 -0.07 -35.62
CA PRO A 326 29.06 -1.18 -36.54
C PRO A 326 29.71 -2.42 -35.89
N PRO A 327 29.17 -3.62 -36.11
CA PRO A 327 29.81 -4.84 -35.63
C PRO A 327 31.23 -4.88 -36.21
N THR A 328 32.22 -4.99 -35.33
CA THR A 328 33.60 -5.28 -35.73
C THR A 328 33.57 -6.57 -36.56
N PRO A 329 34.13 -6.58 -37.77
CA PRO A 329 34.21 -7.80 -38.57
C PRO A 329 34.90 -8.90 -37.77
N PRO A 330 34.47 -10.17 -37.86
CA PRO A 330 35.20 -11.26 -37.23
C PRO A 330 36.62 -11.27 -37.78
N GLU A 331 37.61 -11.29 -36.87
CA GLU A 331 39.00 -11.49 -37.26
C GLU A 331 39.13 -12.80 -38.04
N PRO A 332 39.86 -12.83 -39.15
CA PRO A 332 40.09 -14.05 -39.90
C PRO A 332 40.82 -15.04 -39.00
N THR A 333 40.17 -16.15 -38.69
CA THR A 333 40.75 -17.30 -38.00
C THR A 333 41.97 -17.77 -38.78
N SER A 334 43.16 -17.47 -38.28
CA SER A 334 44.41 -18.02 -38.78
C SER A 334 44.52 -19.47 -38.31
N ASN A 335 44.41 -20.37 -39.29
CA ASN A 335 44.95 -21.74 -39.35
C ASN A 335 44.97 -22.55 -38.04
N GLU A 336 44.06 -23.53 -37.96
CA GLU A 336 44.39 -24.80 -37.29
C GLU A 336 45.70 -25.36 -37.88
N PRO A 337 46.52 -26.01 -37.04
CA PRO A 337 46.54 -27.46 -37.21
C PRO A 337 46.62 -28.26 -35.90
N ASN A 338 45.93 -29.40 -35.97
CA ASN A 338 46.26 -30.70 -35.37
C ASN A 338 46.05 -30.89 -33.86
N PHE A 339 44.88 -31.47 -33.58
CA PHE A 339 44.65 -32.41 -32.49
C PHE A 339 45.85 -33.35 -32.22
N ARG A 340 46.34 -33.33 -30.98
CA ARG A 340 46.83 -34.53 -30.29
C ARG A 340 46.37 -34.49 -28.84
N PHE A 341 45.46 -35.39 -28.50
CA PHE A 341 45.21 -35.76 -27.11
C PHE A 341 46.41 -36.58 -26.61
N SER A 342 46.96 -36.21 -25.45
CA SER A 342 47.78 -37.10 -24.63
C SER A 342 47.10 -37.27 -23.27
N PHE A 343 46.71 -38.49 -22.96
CA PHE A 343 46.35 -38.91 -21.61
C PHE A 343 47.62 -39.01 -20.76
N LEU A 344 47.60 -38.38 -19.58
CA LEU A 344 48.01 -38.92 -18.29
C LEU A 344 47.37 -38.09 -17.18
#